data_AF-A0A838R0B4-F1
#
_entry.id   AF-A0A838R0B4-F1
#
_cell.length_a   1.000
_cell.length_b   1.000
_cell.length_c   1.000
_cell.angle_alpha   90.00
_cell.angle_beta   90.00
_cell.angle_gamma   90.00
#
_symmetry.space_group_name_H-M   'P 1'
#
loop_
_entity.id
_entity.type
_entity.pdbx_description
1 polymer ?
#
loop_
_entity_poly.entity_id
_entity_poly.type
_entity_poly.pdbx_seq_one_letter_code
_entity_poly.pdbx_strand_id
1 'polypeptide(L)'
;TTLQIAESVTGGTLDGGSLAPAASASIGSSWKKTPFNDLVFSFTLGDNSVATGLVQYTGAAATRSDFNGDGDVTAADWALFVPNSYTTFTGQPAAQAYLKGDLDGDLDNDFADFRLFKADFIASNSEAAFAALVGAVPEPSTAVLATVATIAFASVRRRRGA
;
A
#
# COMPACT_ATOMS: atom_id res chain seq x y z
N THR A 1 -3.76 -11.93 9.12
CA THR A 1 -2.86 -12.33 10.24
C THR A 1 -2.55 -11.09 11.03
N THR A 2 -3.09 -10.93 12.23
CA THR A 2 -2.81 -9.76 13.07
C THR A 2 -1.35 -9.82 13.49
N LEU A 3 -0.56 -8.79 13.15
CA LEU A 3 0.81 -8.69 13.62
C LEU A 3 0.77 -8.39 15.11
N GLN A 4 1.01 -9.41 15.93
CA GLN A 4 1.09 -9.24 17.38
C GLN A 4 2.54 -8.87 17.73
N ILE A 5 2.73 -7.68 18.28
CA ILE A 5 4.00 -7.27 18.87
C ILE A 5 3.85 -7.37 20.36
N ALA A 6 4.68 -8.21 20.97
CA ALA A 6 4.74 -8.39 22.41
C ALA A 6 6.19 -8.23 22.85
N GLU A 7 6.42 -7.45 23.90
CA GLU A 7 7.68 -7.46 24.66
C GLU A 7 7.72 -8.60 25.69
N SER A 8 6.70 -9.46 25.72
CA SER A 8 6.62 -10.60 26.64
C SER A 8 7.35 -11.81 26.07
N VAL A 9 8.68 -11.83 26.12
CA VAL A 9 9.40 -13.11 26.21
C VAL A 9 9.35 -13.54 27.67
N THR A 10 8.35 -14.35 28.03
CA THR A 10 8.15 -14.84 29.41
C THR A 10 9.13 -15.96 29.81
N GLY A 11 10.32 -15.98 29.21
CA GLY A 11 11.30 -17.06 29.34
C GLY A 11 12.74 -16.59 29.13
N GLY A 12 13.28 -15.86 30.11
CA GLY A 12 14.64 -15.33 30.14
C GLY A 12 14.79 -14.34 31.30
N THR A 13 16.02 -14.02 31.69
CA THR A 13 16.32 -12.91 32.61
C THR A 13 15.55 -11.67 32.15
N LEU A 14 14.61 -11.18 32.98
CA LEU A 14 13.80 -9.96 32.79
C LEU A 14 14.42 -8.99 31.78
N ASP A 15 14.00 -9.08 30.52
CA ASP A 15 14.43 -8.23 29.40
C ASP A 15 13.47 -7.05 29.17
N GLY A 16 12.40 -6.97 29.96
CA GLY A 16 11.50 -5.84 30.02
C GLY A 16 12.22 -4.55 30.41
N GLY A 17 12.18 -3.56 29.53
CA GLY A 17 12.69 -2.22 29.79
C GLY A 17 11.83 -1.47 30.80
N SER A 18 12.42 -0.54 31.54
CA SER A 18 11.65 0.41 32.35
C SER A 18 11.23 1.59 31.48
N LEU A 19 9.92 1.87 31.44
CA LEU A 19 9.36 3.09 30.88
C LEU A 19 9.07 4.07 32.01
N ALA A 20 9.88 5.12 32.11
CA ALA A 20 9.64 6.19 33.09
C ALA A 20 8.29 6.90 32.82
N PRO A 21 7.69 7.56 33.82
CA PRO A 21 6.51 8.38 33.60
C PRO A 21 6.73 9.39 32.46
N ALA A 22 5.77 9.49 31.55
CA ALA A 22 5.84 10.32 30.34
C ALA A 22 6.98 9.97 29.35
N ALA A 23 7.66 8.83 29.51
CA ALA A 23 8.57 8.31 28.51
C ALA A 23 7.81 7.69 27.33
N SER A 24 8.46 7.65 26.18
CA SER A 24 7.97 7.00 24.96
C SER A 24 8.92 5.89 24.52
N ALA A 25 8.38 4.77 24.07
CA ALA A 25 9.11 3.75 23.34
C ALA A 25 8.60 3.69 21.89
N SER A 26 9.52 3.48 20.94
CA SER A 26 9.16 3.24 19.55
C SER A 26 8.73 1.80 19.33
N ILE A 27 7.64 1.59 18.61
CA ILE A 27 7.19 0.26 18.13
C ILE A 27 7.82 -0.13 16.79
N GLY A 28 8.83 0.61 16.34
CA GLY A 28 9.50 0.38 15.06
C GLY A 28 8.61 0.69 13.85
N SER A 29 8.78 -0.09 12.78
CA SER A 29 8.09 0.06 11.48
C SER A 29 6.80 -0.74 11.37
N SER A 30 6.30 -1.24 12.49
CA SER A 30 5.23 -2.22 12.55
C SER A 30 3.84 -1.63 12.39
N TRP A 31 3.67 -0.37 12.79
CA TRP A 31 2.48 0.40 12.46
C TRP A 31 2.63 1.02 11.07
N LYS A 32 1.55 1.01 10.30
CA LYS A 32 1.45 1.67 9.00
C LYS A 32 0.46 2.82 9.12
N LYS A 33 0.86 4.00 8.63
CA LYS A 33 0.02 5.19 8.68
C LYS A 33 -1.12 5.04 7.67
N THR A 34 -2.33 4.82 8.16
CA THR A 34 -3.56 4.75 7.33
C THR A 34 -4.65 5.63 7.93
N PRO A 35 -5.74 5.92 7.19
CA PRO A 35 -6.92 6.60 7.73
C PRO A 35 -7.69 5.77 8.79
N PHE A 36 -7.34 4.49 8.95
CA PHE A 36 -8.03 3.57 9.84
C PHE A 36 -7.26 3.40 11.15
N ASN A 37 -8.01 3.34 12.26
CA ASN A 37 -7.46 3.01 13.56
C ASN A 37 -7.41 1.49 13.74
N ASP A 38 -6.22 0.90 13.72
CA ASP A 38 -6.00 -0.56 13.66
C ASP A 38 -5.16 -1.14 14.82
N LEU A 39 -4.67 -0.30 15.73
CA LEU A 39 -3.92 -0.70 16.91
C LEU A 39 -4.80 -0.98 18.13
N VAL A 40 -4.41 -1.99 18.89
CA VAL A 40 -4.91 -2.31 20.24
C VAL A 40 -3.72 -2.37 21.18
N PHE A 41 -3.85 -1.76 22.37
CA PHE A 41 -2.83 -1.83 23.41
C PHE A 41 -3.35 -2.64 24.60
N SER A 42 -2.64 -3.70 24.95
CA SER A 42 -2.90 -4.52 26.13
C SER A 42 -1.65 -4.62 26.99
N PHE A 43 -1.83 -4.63 28.30
CA PHE A 43 -0.74 -4.79 29.28
C PHE A 43 -1.13 -5.76 30.38
N THR A 44 -0.13 -6.42 30.96
CA THR A 44 -0.32 -7.38 32.06
C THR A 44 0.05 -6.73 33.38
N LEU A 45 -0.85 -6.83 34.37
CA LEU A 45 -0.64 -6.33 35.73
C LEU A 45 0.16 -7.34 36.57
N GLY A 46 0.65 -6.90 37.73
CA GLY A 46 1.45 -7.75 38.64
C GLY A 46 0.70 -8.97 39.19
N ASP A 47 -0.63 -9.01 39.08
CA ASP A 47 -1.48 -10.16 39.42
C ASP A 47 -1.74 -11.11 38.23
N ASN A 48 -1.06 -10.88 37.09
CA ASN A 48 -1.23 -11.58 35.80
C ASN A 48 -2.56 -11.31 35.08
N SER A 49 -3.39 -10.38 35.55
CA SER A 49 -4.56 -9.95 34.78
C SER A 49 -4.13 -9.10 33.57
N VAL A 50 -4.87 -9.22 32.46
CA VAL A 50 -4.66 -8.42 31.26
C VAL A 50 -5.65 -7.27 31.25
N ALA A 51 -5.14 -6.06 31.11
CA ALA A 51 -5.94 -4.85 30.91
C ALA A 51 -5.69 -4.27 29.52
N THR A 52 -6.68 -3.56 28.99
CA THR A 52 -6.58 -2.82 27.71
C THR A 52 -6.36 -1.35 28.03
N GLY A 53 -5.33 -0.75 27.43
CA GLY A 53 -5.12 0.69 27.53
C GLY A 53 -5.73 1.44 26.34
N LEU A 54 -5.78 2.76 26.44
CA LEU A 54 -6.27 3.62 25.36
C LEU A 54 -5.17 3.83 24.33
N VAL A 55 -5.54 3.76 23.05
CA VAL A 55 -4.68 4.17 21.93
C VAL A 55 -5.16 5.52 21.43
N GLN A 56 -4.25 6.49 21.38
CA GLN A 56 -4.49 7.80 20.79
C GLN A 56 -3.56 8.02 19.61
N TYR A 57 -4.14 8.22 18.43
CA TYR A 57 -3.41 8.63 17.23
C TYR A 57 -3.22 10.14 17.28
N THR A 58 -1.98 10.60 17.19
CA THR A 58 -1.62 12.02 17.23
C THR A 58 -0.79 12.38 16.00
N GLY A 59 -0.71 13.68 15.70
CA GLY A 59 -0.02 14.19 14.50
C GLY A 59 -0.95 14.40 13.30
N ALA A 60 -0.36 14.59 12.12
CA ALA A 60 -1.12 14.80 10.90
C ALA A 60 -1.83 13.52 10.44
N ALA A 61 -3.04 13.66 9.91
CA ALA A 61 -3.79 12.55 9.31
C ALA A 61 -2.98 11.86 8.19
N ALA A 62 -3.33 10.62 7.89
CA ALA A 62 -2.80 9.93 6.71
C ALA A 62 -3.23 10.67 5.44
N THR A 63 -2.30 10.85 4.50
CA THR A 63 -2.61 11.38 3.18
C THR A 63 -3.25 10.25 2.37
N ARG A 64 -4.37 10.53 1.71
CA ARG A 64 -4.98 9.54 0.80
C ARG A 64 -4.02 9.24 -0.35
N SER A 65 -3.90 7.99 -0.77
CA SER A 65 -3.00 7.54 -1.85
C SER A 65 -1.50 7.56 -1.52
N ASP A 66 -1.11 7.90 -0.28
CA ASP A 66 0.25 7.67 0.27
C ASP A 66 0.25 6.28 0.94
N PHE A 67 0.66 5.27 0.19
CA PHE A 67 0.61 3.86 0.61
C PHE A 67 1.89 3.43 1.33
N ASN A 68 3.01 4.14 1.11
CA ASN A 68 4.27 3.85 1.79
C ASN A 68 4.41 4.62 3.13
N GLY A 69 3.58 5.64 3.37
CA GLY A 69 3.49 6.44 4.58
C GLY A 69 4.59 7.49 4.72
N ASP A 70 5.25 7.89 3.63
CA ASP A 70 6.35 8.87 3.64
C ASP A 70 5.89 10.33 3.61
N GLY A 71 4.59 10.55 3.39
CA GLY A 71 3.95 11.86 3.40
C GLY A 71 3.67 12.43 2.02
N ASP A 72 4.19 11.84 0.94
CA ASP A 72 4.02 12.29 -0.43
C ASP A 72 3.28 11.24 -1.28
N VAL A 73 2.52 11.69 -2.30
CA VAL A 73 1.89 10.78 -3.28
C VAL A 73 2.77 10.74 -4.52
N THR A 74 3.52 9.66 -4.72
CA THR A 74 4.58 9.59 -5.74
C THR A 74 4.50 8.35 -6.62
N ALA A 75 5.51 8.17 -7.49
CA ALA A 75 5.66 6.95 -8.28
C ALA A 75 5.88 5.70 -7.41
N ALA A 76 6.35 5.86 -6.17
CA ALA A 76 6.50 4.74 -5.24
C ALA A 76 5.13 4.18 -4.83
N ASP A 77 4.14 5.03 -4.62
CA ASP A 77 2.76 4.63 -4.29
C ASP A 77 2.07 4.00 -5.49
N TRP A 78 2.30 4.53 -6.68
CA TRP A 78 1.83 3.91 -7.93
C TRP A 78 2.34 2.47 -8.09
N ALA A 79 3.60 2.22 -7.74
CA ALA A 79 4.18 0.88 -7.78
C ALA A 79 3.55 -0.09 -6.76
N LEU A 80 2.93 0.42 -5.70
CA LEU A 80 2.14 -0.38 -4.73
C LEU A 80 0.69 -0.58 -5.18
N PHE A 81 0.12 0.42 -5.85
CA PHE A 81 -1.26 0.41 -6.35
C PHE A 81 -1.47 -0.57 -7.50
N VAL A 82 -0.67 -0.46 -8.57
CA VAL A 82 -0.88 -1.18 -9.84
C VAL A 82 -0.87 -2.72 -9.71
N PRO A 83 0.02 -3.36 -8.94
CA PRO A 83 0.04 -4.82 -8.81
C PRO A 83 -1.25 -5.40 -8.22
N ASN A 84 -2.05 -4.58 -7.55
CA ASN A 84 -3.28 -4.99 -6.89
C ASN A 84 -4.55 -4.56 -7.66
N SER A 85 -4.41 -3.94 -8.84
CA SER A 85 -5.58 -3.53 -9.64
C SER A 85 -6.47 -4.71 -10.01
N TYR A 86 -7.78 -4.50 -9.94
CA TYR A 86 -8.86 -5.49 -10.13
C TYR A 86 -8.81 -6.66 -9.13
N THR A 87 -8.32 -6.43 -7.92
CA THR A 87 -8.25 -7.45 -6.86
C THR A 87 -9.28 -7.15 -5.77
N THR A 88 -10.01 -8.16 -5.31
CA THR A 88 -10.85 -8.04 -4.11
C THR A 88 -10.08 -8.44 -2.85
N PHE A 89 -10.37 -7.78 -1.74
CA PHE A 89 -9.77 -7.97 -0.43
C PHE A 89 -10.76 -8.46 0.61
N THR A 90 -11.90 -9.03 0.20
CA THR A 90 -12.90 -9.62 1.09
C THR A 90 -12.24 -10.48 2.18
N GLY A 91 -12.54 -10.15 3.45
CA GLY A 91 -11.98 -10.84 4.63
C GLY A 91 -10.64 -10.29 5.13
N GLN A 92 -10.06 -9.28 4.48
CA GLN A 92 -8.93 -8.52 5.01
C GLN A 92 -9.41 -7.33 5.85
N PRO A 93 -8.62 -6.89 6.86
CA PRO A 93 -8.88 -5.64 7.56
C PRO A 93 -8.84 -4.44 6.59
N ALA A 94 -9.67 -3.43 6.83
CA ALA A 94 -9.74 -2.23 6.00
C ALA A 94 -8.38 -1.52 5.82
N ALA A 95 -7.58 -1.41 6.89
CA ALA A 95 -6.21 -0.86 6.79
C ALA A 95 -5.32 -1.65 5.82
N GLN A 96 -5.48 -2.97 5.74
CA GLN A 96 -4.71 -3.82 4.84
C GLN A 96 -5.20 -3.71 3.38
N ALA A 97 -6.51 -3.62 3.18
CA ALA A 97 -7.11 -3.35 1.87
C ALA A 97 -6.64 -1.99 1.34
N TYR A 98 -6.67 -0.97 2.19
CA TYR A 98 -6.23 0.39 1.87
C TYR A 98 -4.78 0.45 1.39
N LEU A 99 -3.87 -0.22 2.10
CA LEU A 99 -2.45 -0.29 1.70
C LEU A 99 -2.22 -1.04 0.37
N LYS A 100 -3.25 -1.70 -0.17
CA LYS A 100 -3.26 -2.37 -1.47
C LYS A 100 -4.07 -1.60 -2.52
N GLY A 101 -4.57 -0.42 -2.19
CA GLY A 101 -5.22 0.48 -3.14
C GLY A 101 -6.75 0.58 -3.02
N ASP A 102 -7.37 0.02 -1.98
CA ASP A 102 -8.78 0.27 -1.65
C ASP A 102 -8.93 1.68 -1.04
N LEU A 103 -9.22 2.67 -1.88
CA LEU A 103 -9.27 4.08 -1.53
C LEU A 103 -10.69 4.56 -1.19
N ASP A 104 -11.73 3.86 -1.65
CA ASP A 104 -13.13 4.18 -1.33
C ASP A 104 -13.75 3.31 -0.22
N GLY A 105 -13.06 2.23 0.18
CA GLY A 105 -13.37 1.41 1.35
C GLY A 105 -14.34 0.26 1.08
N ASP A 106 -14.51 -0.15 -0.18
CA ASP A 106 -15.44 -1.22 -0.56
C ASP A 106 -14.82 -2.63 -0.61
N LEU A 107 -13.55 -2.75 -0.20
CA LEU A 107 -12.75 -3.97 -0.18
C LEU A 107 -12.40 -4.52 -1.56
N ASP A 108 -12.27 -3.68 -2.57
CA ASP A 108 -11.52 -4.01 -3.77
C ASP A 108 -10.56 -2.88 -4.21
N ASN A 109 -9.87 -3.08 -5.33
CA ASN A 109 -9.07 -2.04 -5.98
C ASN A 109 -9.49 -2.04 -7.44
N ASP A 110 -10.31 -1.08 -7.83
CA ASP A 110 -10.90 -1.04 -9.16
C ASP A 110 -10.73 0.33 -9.85
N PHE A 111 -11.62 0.62 -10.81
CA PHE A 111 -11.59 1.88 -11.53
C PHE A 111 -11.98 3.09 -10.65
N ALA A 112 -12.83 2.91 -9.65
CA ALA A 112 -13.18 3.94 -8.69
C ALA A 112 -11.94 4.38 -7.90
N ASP A 113 -11.17 3.43 -7.38
CA ASP A 113 -9.91 3.72 -6.67
C ASP A 113 -8.87 4.36 -7.57
N PHE A 114 -8.73 3.86 -8.80
CA PHE A 114 -7.81 4.47 -9.76
C PHE A 114 -8.13 5.95 -10.02
N ARG A 115 -9.43 6.31 -10.09
CA ARG A 115 -9.84 7.70 -10.24
C ARG A 115 -9.47 8.56 -9.04
N LEU A 116 -9.59 8.01 -7.83
CA LEU A 116 -9.16 8.68 -6.60
C LEU A 116 -7.65 8.87 -6.59
N PHE A 117 -6.88 7.81 -6.85
CA PHE A 117 -5.42 7.87 -6.94
C PHE A 117 -4.95 8.91 -7.95
N LYS A 118 -5.52 8.89 -9.17
CA LYS A 118 -5.18 9.85 -10.23
C LYS A 118 -5.46 11.28 -9.78
N ALA A 119 -6.61 11.53 -9.16
CA ALA A 119 -6.96 12.87 -8.68
C ALA A 119 -5.98 13.36 -7.61
N ASP A 120 -5.64 12.51 -6.64
CA ASP A 120 -4.70 12.83 -5.56
C ASP A 120 -3.29 13.05 -6.10
N PHE A 121 -2.80 12.18 -6.99
CA PHE A 121 -1.49 12.31 -7.60
C PHE A 121 -1.37 13.62 -8.39
N ILE A 122 -2.38 13.96 -9.20
CA ILE A 122 -2.38 15.20 -9.99
C ILE A 122 -2.42 16.43 -9.07
N ALA A 123 -3.20 16.37 -7.99
CA ALA A 123 -3.25 17.46 -7.00
C ALA A 123 -1.88 17.70 -6.35
N SER A 124 -1.10 16.64 -6.11
CA SER A 124 0.22 16.72 -5.49
C SER A 124 1.37 17.02 -6.47
N ASN A 125 1.28 16.60 -7.74
CA ASN A 125 2.42 16.62 -8.68
C ASN A 125 2.18 17.35 -10.02
N SER A 126 0.93 17.53 -10.45
CA SER A 126 0.45 17.96 -11.80
C SER A 126 0.02 16.85 -12.76
N GLU A 127 -0.79 17.25 -13.75
CA GLU A 127 -1.27 16.38 -14.83
C GLU A 127 -0.14 15.89 -15.75
N ALA A 128 0.87 16.74 -16.01
CA ALA A 128 2.03 16.36 -16.82
C ALA A 128 2.86 15.25 -16.14
N ALA A 129 3.00 15.31 -14.81
CA ALA A 129 3.68 14.27 -14.05
C ALA A 129 2.93 12.94 -14.13
N PHE A 130 1.60 12.95 -14.03
CA PHE A 130 0.80 11.74 -14.17
C PHE A 130 0.90 11.14 -15.58
N ALA A 131 0.89 11.97 -16.62
CA ALA A 131 1.08 11.51 -18.00
C ALA A 131 2.44 10.82 -18.18
N ALA A 132 3.50 11.35 -17.57
CA ALA A 132 4.82 10.72 -17.58
C ALA A 132 4.85 9.40 -16.79
N LEU A 133 4.15 9.34 -15.66
CA LEU A 133 4.04 8.13 -14.82
C LEU A 133 3.42 6.95 -15.59
N VAL A 134 2.28 7.18 -16.26
CA VAL A 134 1.59 6.13 -17.03
C VAL A 134 2.25 5.87 -18.38
N GLY A 135 2.89 6.88 -18.98
CA GLY A 135 3.65 6.75 -20.23
C GLY A 135 4.99 6.04 -20.08
N ALA A 136 5.49 5.88 -18.85
CA ALA A 136 6.69 5.12 -18.54
C ALA A 136 6.48 3.60 -18.52
N VAL A 137 5.22 3.12 -18.65
CA VAL A 137 4.94 1.70 -18.87
C VAL A 137 5.50 1.35 -20.25
N PRO A 138 6.55 0.50 -20.35
CA PRO A 138 7.08 0.11 -21.64
C PRO A 138 5.93 -0.45 -22.47
N GLU A 139 5.89 -0.20 -23.77
CA GLU A 139 5.02 -0.95 -24.67
C GLU A 139 5.83 -2.14 -25.24
N PRO A 140 6.10 -3.23 -24.48
CA PRO A 140 6.95 -4.30 -24.97
C PRO A 140 6.28 -5.11 -26.10
N SER A 141 4.98 -4.94 -26.30
CA SER A 141 4.18 -5.75 -27.23
C SER A 141 3.85 -5.04 -28.55
N THR A 142 3.77 -3.71 -28.62
CA THR A 142 3.42 -3.00 -29.86
C THR A 142 4.53 -3.08 -30.90
N ALA A 143 5.79 -2.90 -30.50
CA ALA A 143 6.94 -3.05 -31.39
C ALA A 143 7.06 -4.49 -31.92
N VAL A 144 6.86 -5.49 -31.06
CA VAL A 144 6.89 -6.90 -31.45
C VAL A 144 5.72 -7.25 -32.36
N LEU A 145 4.49 -6.80 -32.04
CA LEU A 145 3.31 -7.01 -32.88
C LEU A 145 3.46 -6.33 -34.24
N ALA A 146 3.98 -5.10 -34.30
CA ALA A 146 4.26 -4.42 -35.55
C ALA A 146 5.30 -5.17 -36.39
N THR A 147 6.34 -5.71 -35.76
CA THR A 147 7.37 -6.51 -36.43
C THR A 147 6.81 -7.83 -36.96
N VAL A 148 5.99 -8.53 -36.17
CA VAL A 148 5.33 -9.77 -36.60
C VAL A 148 4.34 -9.50 -37.74
N ALA A 149 3.56 -8.42 -37.64
CA ALA A 149 2.61 -8.02 -38.69
C ALA A 149 3.33 -7.70 -40.01
N THR A 150 4.42 -6.93 -39.96
CA THR A 150 5.20 -6.59 -41.18
C THR A 150 5.82 -7.83 -41.83
N ILE A 151 6.34 -8.77 -41.04
CA ILE A 151 6.86 -10.05 -41.55
C ILE A 151 5.74 -10.88 -42.20
N ALA A 152 4.58 -10.97 -41.56
CA ALA A 152 3.42 -11.70 -42.09
C ALA A 152 2.93 -11.11 -43.42
N PHE A 153 2.81 -9.78 -43.51
CA PHE A 153 2.41 -9.09 -44.74
C PHE A 153 3.42 -9.29 -45.88
N ALA A 154 4.73 -9.19 -45.59
CA ALA A 154 5.78 -9.43 -46.58
C ALA A 154 5.75 -10.89 -47.10
N SER A 155 5.50 -11.85 -46.22
CA SER A 155 5.42 -13.29 -46.54
C SER A 155 4.22 -13.61 -47.44
N VAL A 156 3.05 -13.04 -47.15
CA VAL A 156 1.83 -13.23 -47.97
C VAL A 156 1.99 -12.60 -49.36
N ARG A 157 2.61 -11.42 -49.44
CA ARG A 157 2.87 -10.75 -50.73
C ARG A 157 3.81 -11.58 -51.63
N ARG A 158 4.83 -12.21 -51.06
CA ARG A 158 5.76 -13.10 -51.80
C ARG A 158 5.05 -14.33 -52.38
N ARG A 159 4.09 -14.91 -51.67
CA ARG A 159 3.34 -16.10 -52.12
C ARG A 159 2.29 -15.82 -53.20
N ARG A 160 1.85 -14.57 -53.37
CA ARG A 160 0.87 -14.18 -54.41
C ARG A 160 1.52 -13.75 -55.73
N GLY A 161 2.83 -13.52 -55.74
CA GLY A 161 3.59 -13.10 -56.92
C GLY A 161 4.45 -14.18 -57.57
N ALA A 162 4.36 -15.43 -57.09
CA ALA A 162 4.97 -16.63 -57.67
C ALA A 162 3.83 -17.60 -58.04
#